data_AF-A0A524HG15-F1
#
_entry.id   AF-A0A524HG15-F1
#
_cell.length_a   1.000
_cell.length_b   1.000
_cell.length_c   1.000
_cell.angle_alpha   90.00
_cell.angle_beta   90.00
_cell.angle_gamma   90.00
#
_symmetry.space_group_name_H-M   'P 1'
#
loop_
_entity.id
_entity.type
_entity.pdbx_description
1 polymer ?
#
loop_
_entity_poly.entity_id
_entity_poly.type
_entity_poly.pdbx_seq_one_letter_code
_entity_poly.pdbx_strand_id
1 'polypeptide(L)'
;MNILLIILGMALVTYLPRLLPALFLDRIQFPDWFQRWLKSIPYAALGALIFPGVLFVDKNQPWLGLAGGLTAFLLSILKIHITLVMAGTIGVVILLQFLIR
;
A
#
# COMPACT_ATOMS: atom_id res chain seq x y z
N MET A 1 17.39 24.64 -19.30
CA MET A 1 16.68 23.35 -19.48
C MET A 1 15.25 23.54 -18.98
N ASN A 2 14.28 23.75 -19.87
CA ASN A 2 12.92 24.13 -19.47
C ASN A 2 12.21 22.95 -18.82
N ILE A 3 11.64 23.18 -17.62
CA ILE A 3 10.86 22.22 -16.82
C ILE A 3 9.82 21.44 -17.67
N LEU A 4 9.30 22.07 -18.73
CA LEU A 4 8.42 21.46 -19.73
C LEU A 4 8.97 20.18 -20.38
N LEU A 5 10.28 20.14 -20.72
CA LEU A 5 10.92 18.94 -21.28
C LEU A 5 11.01 17.81 -20.26
N ILE A 6 11.22 18.14 -18.98
CA ILE A 6 11.27 17.16 -17.89
C ILE A 6 9.87 16.56 -17.64
N ILE A 7 8.83 17.40 -17.65
CA ILE A 7 7.45 16.96 -17.49
C ILE A 7 7.05 16.03 -18.65
N LEU A 8 7.34 16.43 -19.90
CA LEU A 8 7.07 15.61 -21.08
C LEU A 8 7.85 14.29 -21.05
N GLY A 9 9.13 14.33 -20.66
CA GLY A 9 9.96 13.14 -20.49
C GLY A 9 9.42 12.17 -19.43
N MET A 10 9.06 12.66 -18.25
CA MET A 10 8.47 11.84 -17.18
C MET A 10 7.11 11.27 -17.57
N ALA A 11 6.27 12.06 -18.25
CA ALA A 11 4.97 11.60 -18.74
C ALA A 11 5.13 10.44 -19.73
N LEU A 12 6.04 10.57 -20.71
CA LEU A 12 6.32 9.50 -21.67
C LEU A 12 6.83 8.23 -20.98
N VAL A 13 7.84 8.33 -20.11
CA VAL A 13 8.45 7.17 -19.43
C VAL A 13 7.48 6.51 -18.44
N THR A 14 6.51 7.22 -17.87
CA THR A 14 5.51 6.62 -16.97
C THR A 14 4.34 6.01 -17.73
N TYR A 15 3.92 6.65 -18.83
CA TYR A 15 2.74 6.24 -19.57
C TYR A 15 3.01 5.08 -20.52
N LEU A 16 4.17 5.04 -21.19
CA LEU A 16 4.53 3.93 -22.09
C LEU A 16 4.48 2.57 -21.38
N PRO A 17 5.17 2.36 -20.24
CA PRO A 17 5.13 1.09 -19.52
C PRO A 17 3.77 0.76 -18.92
N ARG A 18 2.85 1.73 -18.78
CA ARG A 18 1.48 1.48 -18.27
C ARG A 18 0.51 1.13 -19.40
N LEU A 19 0.66 1.75 -20.57
CA LEU A 19 -0.12 1.46 -21.78
C LEU A 19 0.23 0.11 -22.39
N LEU A 20 1.52 -0.25 -22.42
CA LEU A 20 1.97 -1.49 -23.04
C LEU A 20 1.30 -2.72 -22.39
N PRO A 21 1.32 -2.91 -21.05
CA PRO A 21 0.56 -3.97 -20.41
C PRO A 21 -0.93 -3.89 -20.73
N ALA A 22 -1.54 -2.70 -20.64
CA ALA A 22 -2.97 -2.54 -20.86
C ALA A 22 -3.43 -2.97 -22.28
N LEU A 23 -2.61 -2.75 -23.31
CA LEU A 23 -2.94 -3.11 -24.70
C LEU A 23 -2.55 -4.55 -25.05
N PHE A 24 -1.47 -5.07 -24.47
CA PHE A 24 -0.94 -6.39 -24.80
C PHE A 24 -1.46 -7.52 -23.88
N LEU A 25 -1.92 -7.24 -22.65
CA LEU A 25 -2.41 -8.28 -21.72
C LEU A 25 -3.60 -9.04 -22.27
N ASP A 26 -4.52 -8.38 -22.99
CA ASP A 26 -5.72 -9.04 -23.54
C ASP A 26 -5.39 -10.03 -24.67
N ARG A 27 -4.20 -9.91 -25.27
CA ARG A 27 -3.75 -10.74 -26.40
C ARG A 27 -2.84 -11.90 -25.95
N ILE A 28 -2.30 -11.85 -24.73
CA ILE A 28 -1.34 -12.84 -24.22
C ILE A 28 -2.07 -13.77 -23.25
N GLN A 29 -2.43 -14.96 -23.71
CA GLN A 29 -2.92 -16.02 -22.83
C GLN A 29 -1.73 -16.62 -22.06
N PHE A 30 -1.46 -16.06 -20.88
CA PHE A 30 -0.47 -16.64 -19.97
C PHE A 30 -0.95 -18.02 -19.50
N PRO A 31 -0.05 -19.01 -19.31
CA PRO A 31 -0.42 -20.30 -18.74
C PRO A 31 -0.96 -20.13 -17.32
N ASP A 32 -1.91 -20.99 -16.91
CA ASP A 32 -2.66 -20.86 -15.65
C ASP A 32 -1.78 -20.73 -14.40
N TRP A 33 -0.66 -21.45 -14.35
CA TRP A 33 0.32 -21.34 -13.27
C TRP A 33 0.89 -19.90 -13.17
N PHE A 34 1.28 -19.30 -14.29
CA PHE A 34 1.88 -17.98 -14.30
C PHE A 34 0.85 -16.91 -13.93
N GLN A 35 -0.41 -17.05 -14.39
CA GLN A 35 -1.49 -16.14 -13.98
C GLN A 35 -1.75 -16.17 -12.48
N ARG A 36 -1.78 -17.37 -11.88
CA ARG A 36 -1.95 -17.54 -10.42
C ARG A 36 -0.79 -16.89 -9.67
N TRP A 37 0.44 -17.07 -10.14
CA TRP A 37 1.62 -16.45 -9.55
C TRP A 37 1.58 -14.92 -9.65
N LEU A 38 1.26 -14.36 -10.83
CA LEU A 38 1.15 -12.92 -11.05
C LEU A 38 0.11 -12.27 -10.13
N LYS A 39 -1.03 -12.94 -9.91
CA LYS A 39 -2.06 -12.49 -8.96
C LYS A 39 -1.59 -12.47 -7.51
N SER A 40 -0.59 -13.27 -7.14
CA SER A 40 -0.03 -13.30 -5.79
C SER A 40 0.99 -12.18 -5.52
N ILE A 41 1.64 -11.63 -6.56
CA ILE A 41 2.67 -10.58 -6.42
C ILE A 41 2.14 -9.34 -5.68
N PRO A 42 0.97 -8.76 -6.04
CA PRO A 42 0.46 -7.58 -5.34
C PRO A 42 0.22 -7.82 -3.86
N TYR A 43 -0.35 -8.97 -3.50
CA TYR A 43 -0.61 -9.31 -2.09
C TYR A 43 0.69 -9.53 -1.31
N ALA A 44 1.69 -10.18 -1.92
CA ALA A 44 3.00 -10.37 -1.31
C ALA A 44 3.72 -9.02 -1.11
N ALA A 45 3.66 -8.13 -2.10
CA ALA A 45 4.25 -6.79 -2.02
C ALA A 45 3.56 -5.96 -0.93
N LEU A 46 2.22 -5.92 -0.91
CA LEU A 46 1.47 -5.21 0.14
C LEU A 46 1.80 -5.76 1.52
N GLY A 47 1.86 -7.08 1.70
CA GLY A 47 2.27 -7.69 2.96
C GLY A 47 3.68 -7.30 3.37
N ALA A 48 4.64 -7.38 2.44
CA ALA A 48 6.04 -7.01 2.67
C ALA A 48 6.24 -5.52 2.96
N LEU A 49 5.34 -4.64 2.51
CA LEU A 49 5.34 -3.21 2.81
C LEU A 49 4.64 -2.90 4.15
N ILE A 50 3.45 -3.46 4.37
CA ILE A 50 2.61 -3.13 5.53
C ILE A 50 3.17 -3.75 6.81
N PHE A 51 3.63 -5.01 6.77
CA PHE A 51 4.08 -5.72 7.96
C PHE A 51 5.25 -5.02 8.68
N PRO A 52 6.38 -4.68 8.00
CA PRO A 52 7.42 -3.87 8.62
C PRO A 52 6.95 -2.44 8.89
N GLY A 53 6.08 -1.88 8.03
CA GLY A 53 5.54 -0.53 8.21
C GLY A 53 4.77 -0.36 9.52
N VAL A 54 4.10 -1.41 10.01
CA VAL A 54 3.38 -1.43 11.28
C VAL A 54 4.31 -1.77 12.44
N LEU A 55 5.24 -2.71 12.28
CA LEU A 55 6.11 -3.15 13.39
C LEU A 55 7.24 -2.17 13.73
N PHE A 56 7.73 -1.41 12.76
CA PHE A 56 8.90 -0.54 12.90
C PHE A 56 8.55 0.96 12.83
N VAL A 57 7.32 1.34 13.21
CA VAL A 57 6.88 2.75 13.27
C VAL A 57 7.77 3.59 14.18
N ASP A 58 8.08 3.08 15.37
CA ASP A 58 8.95 3.72 16.34
C ASP A 58 9.93 2.70 16.92
N LYS A 59 11.23 3.01 16.86
CA LYS A 59 12.30 2.14 17.37
C LYS A 59 12.22 1.93 18.88
N ASN A 60 11.70 2.91 19.63
CA ASN A 60 11.64 2.86 21.08
C ASN A 60 10.31 2.25 21.58
N GLN A 61 9.25 2.34 20.78
CA GLN A 61 7.89 1.94 21.18
C GLN A 61 7.16 1.17 20.06
N PRO A 62 7.60 -0.06 19.73
CA PRO A 62 6.98 -0.87 18.67
C PRO A 62 5.52 -1.25 18.97
N TRP A 63 5.11 -1.18 20.24
CA TRP A 63 3.75 -1.48 20.67
C TRP A 63 2.71 -0.48 20.12
N LEU A 64 3.09 0.78 19.85
CA LEU A 64 2.21 1.78 19.23
C LEU A 64 1.81 1.35 17.82
N GLY A 65 2.79 0.87 17.06
CA GLY A 65 2.57 0.31 15.73
C GLY A 65 1.66 -0.92 15.78
N LEU A 66 1.93 -1.87 16.67
CA LEU A 66 1.08 -3.04 16.89
C LEU A 66 -0.36 -2.67 17.27
N ALA A 67 -0.55 -1.68 18.15
CA ALA A 67 -1.88 -1.20 18.54
C ALA A 67 -2.63 -0.58 17.35
N GLY A 68 -1.95 0.23 16.53
CA GLY A 68 -2.49 0.77 15.28
C GLY A 68 -2.85 -0.32 14.26
N GLY A 69 -1.98 -1.33 14.10
CA GLY A 69 -2.23 -2.47 13.23
C GLY A 69 -3.41 -3.34 13.69
N LEU A 70 -3.52 -3.60 14.99
CA LEU A 70 -4.65 -4.33 15.58
C LEU A 70 -5.96 -3.57 15.40
N THR A 71 -5.97 -2.25 15.63
CA THR A 71 -7.16 -1.43 15.38
C THR A 71 -7.54 -1.41 13.90
N ALA A 72 -6.56 -1.34 13.00
CA ALA A 72 -6.82 -1.42 11.56
C ALA A 72 -7.49 -2.75 11.19
N PHE A 73 -6.97 -3.84 11.73
CA PHE A 73 -7.49 -5.19 11.52
C PHE A 73 -8.91 -5.36 12.07
N LEU A 74 -9.17 -4.91 13.31
CA LEU A 74 -10.49 -4.94 13.94
C LEU A 74 -11.52 -4.11 13.15
N LEU A 75 -11.17 -2.87 12.79
CA LEU A 75 -12.06 -2.00 12.02
C LEU A 75 -12.28 -2.51 10.59
N SER A 76 -11.30 -3.17 9.99
CA SER A 76 -11.42 -3.79 8.66
C SER A 76 -12.36 -5.00 8.68
N ILE A 77 -12.31 -5.84 9.72
CA ILE A 77 -13.25 -6.97 9.88
C ILE A 77 -14.71 -6.49 9.98
N LEU A 78 -14.93 -5.33 10.59
CA LEU A 78 -16.24 -4.69 10.68
C LEU A 78 -16.75 -4.13 9.33
N LYS A 79 -16.02 -4.32 8.23
CA LYS A 79 -16.34 -3.84 6.86
C LYS A 79 -16.63 -2.34 6.79
N ILE A 80 -15.97 -1.55 7.64
CA ILE A 80 -16.09 -0.10 7.63
C ILE A 80 -15.36 0.47 6.40
N HIS A 81 -15.83 1.62 5.89
CA HIS A 81 -15.17 2.35 4.79
C HIS A 81 -13.70 2.63 5.08
N ILE A 82 -12.84 2.47 4.07
CA ILE A 82 -11.38 2.56 4.24
C ILE A 82 -10.92 3.89 4.84
N THR A 83 -11.58 4.99 4.47
CA THR A 83 -11.30 6.33 5.00
C THR A 83 -11.55 6.41 6.51
N LEU A 84 -12.61 5.76 7.00
CA LEU A 84 -12.95 5.72 8.42
C LEU A 84 -12.00 4.79 9.19
N VAL A 85 -11.58 3.67 8.59
CA VAL A 85 -10.54 2.79 9.17
C VAL A 85 -9.23 3.55 9.35
N MET A 86 -8.80 4.30 8.34
CA MET A 86 -7.60 5.15 8.40
C MET A 86 -7.74 6.24 9.46
N ALA A 87 -8.85 6.98 9.47
CA ALA A 87 -9.09 8.02 10.47
C ALA A 87 -9.11 7.44 11.91
N GLY A 88 -9.77 6.30 12.11
CA GLY A 88 -9.86 5.64 13.42
C GLY A 88 -8.50 5.15 13.93
N THR A 89 -7.71 4.50 13.08
CA THR A 89 -6.37 4.01 13.44
C THR A 89 -5.42 5.15 13.78
N ILE A 90 -5.40 6.22 12.97
CA ILE A 90 -4.62 7.43 13.26
C ILE A 90 -5.07 8.03 14.60
N GLY A 91 -6.38 8.14 14.83
CA GLY A 91 -6.93 8.65 16.09
C GLY A 91 -6.50 7.85 17.31
N VAL A 92 -6.56 6.51 17.24
CA VAL A 92 -6.12 5.64 18.35
C VAL A 92 -4.62 5.77 18.60
N VAL A 93 -3.78 5.78 17.57
CA VAL A 93 -2.32 5.92 17.74
C VAL A 93 -1.98 7.28 18.34
N ILE A 94 -2.63 8.37 17.91
CA ILE A 94 -2.43 9.71 18.48
C ILE A 94 -2.83 9.75 19.94
N LEU A 95 -3.99 9.18 20.30
CA LEU A 95 -4.45 9.13 21.70
C LEU A 95 -3.48 8.33 22.58
N LEU A 96 -3.00 7.18 22.09
CA LEU A 96 -2.01 6.39 22.80
C LEU A 96 -0.71 7.17 22.97
N GLN A 97 -0.20 7.79 21.90
CA GLN A 97 1.02 8.59 21.95
C GLN A 97 0.91 9.77 22.93
N PHE A 98 -0.26 10.41 23.02
CA PHE A 98 -0.51 11.48 23.98
C PHE A 98 -0.54 10.99 25.44
N LEU A 99 -1.03 9.78 25.70
CA LEU A 99 -1.11 9.22 27.05
C LEU A 99 0.25 8.78 27.61
N ILE A 100 1.21 8.45 26.75
CA ILE A 100 2.54 7.94 27.12
C ILE A 100 3.54 9.08 27.33
N ARG A 101 3.30 10.22 26.70
CA ARG A 101 4.14 11.42 26.78
C ARG A 101 3.77 12.25 28.00
#